data_AF-A0A060XWW3-F1
#
_entry.id   AF-A0A060XWW3-F1
#
_cell.length_a   1.000
_cell.length_b   1.000
_cell.length_c   1.000
_cell.angle_alpha   90.00
_cell.angle_beta   90.00
_cell.angle_gamma   90.00
#
_symmetry.space_group_name_H-M   'P 1'
#
loop_
_entity.id
_entity.type
_entity.pdbx_description
1 polymer ?
#
loop_
_entity_poly.entity_id
_entity_poly.type
_entity_poly.pdbx_seq_one_letter_code
_entity_poly.pdbx_strand_id
1 'polypeptide(L)'
;MCLLTALCSLPTQEHVVKEDLLNALYCEFINRVNEVGVDVNRAMAHPYTQSLLQYVCGLGPRKGSHLLRILKQNNTRLENRTQLVTMCHMGPKVFINCAGFIKIDTASLGDRSVSEHWAWSFIQYTDSYIEVLDGSRVHPETYEWARKMAVDALEYDESAEDANPAGALEEILENPERLKDLDLDAFAEELERQGYGNKGITLYDIRAELSCRYKDLRSTYRGPNTEEIFNLLTKETPETFYIGPYCSFSTRALLISLSK
;
A
#
# COMPACT_ATOMS: atom_id res chain seq x y z
N MET A 1 17.93 13.11 2.48
CA MET A 1 18.59 12.09 3.32
C MET A 1 19.48 12.69 4.41
N CYS A 2 20.40 13.63 4.14
CA CYS A 2 21.26 14.20 5.21
C CYS A 2 20.51 14.83 6.41
N LEU A 3 19.30 15.37 6.19
CA LEU A 3 18.45 15.90 7.28
C LEU A 3 17.80 14.79 8.12
N LEU A 4 17.55 13.61 7.55
CA LEU A 4 16.91 12.49 8.26
C LEU A 4 17.89 11.79 9.20
N THR A 5 19.16 11.68 8.81
CA THR A 5 20.23 11.19 9.71
C THR A 5 20.52 12.14 10.87
N ALA A 6 20.03 13.38 10.80
CA ALA A 6 20.16 14.39 11.87
C ALA A 6 18.98 14.37 12.85
N LEU A 7 17.91 13.63 12.56
CA LEU A 7 16.86 13.39 13.54
C LEU A 7 17.42 12.46 14.61
N CYS A 8 17.52 12.95 15.85
CA CYS A 8 18.00 12.16 16.99
C CYS A 8 16.84 11.32 17.51
N SER A 9 16.60 10.17 16.88
CA SER A 9 15.51 9.26 17.29
C SER A 9 15.95 8.28 18.38
N LEU A 10 17.26 8.08 18.56
CA LEU A 10 17.83 7.20 19.58
C LEU A 10 19.03 7.85 20.27
N PRO A 11 19.17 7.74 21.60
CA PRO A 11 20.28 8.34 22.36
C PRO A 11 21.67 7.89 21.87
N THR A 12 21.79 6.68 21.33
CA THR A 12 23.06 6.08 20.91
C THR A 12 23.32 6.19 19.40
N GLN A 13 22.44 6.87 18.65
CA GLN A 13 22.52 6.97 17.19
C GLN A 13 23.83 7.60 16.71
N GLU A 14 24.41 8.51 17.48
CA GLU A 14 25.68 9.19 17.16
C GLU A 14 26.90 8.27 17.19
N HIS A 15 26.81 7.11 17.85
CA HIS A 15 27.88 6.12 17.93
C HIS A 15 27.83 5.09 16.78
N VAL A 16 26.80 5.15 15.93
CA VAL A 16 26.63 4.23 14.80
C VAL A 16 27.34 4.79 13.57
N VAL A 17 27.93 3.91 12.77
CA VAL A 17 28.51 4.28 11.47
C VAL A 17 27.42 4.87 10.58
N LYS A 18 27.66 6.07 10.03
CA LYS A 18 26.65 6.82 9.27
C LYS A 18 26.11 6.05 8.07
N GLU A 19 26.93 5.22 7.46
CA GLU A 19 26.54 4.38 6.32
C GLU A 19 25.54 3.30 6.73
N ASP A 20 25.78 2.61 7.84
CA ASP A 20 24.88 1.58 8.37
C ASP A 20 23.53 2.18 8.80
N LEU A 21 23.57 3.34 9.47
CA LEU A 21 22.36 4.09 9.81
C LEU A 21 21.57 4.46 8.55
N LEU A 22 22.24 4.95 7.51
CA LEU A 22 21.60 5.33 6.27
C LEU A 22 20.97 4.11 5.57
N ASN A 23 21.67 2.98 5.53
CA ASN A 23 21.17 1.74 4.97
C ASN A 23 19.94 1.22 5.72
N ALA A 24 19.97 1.24 7.06
CA ALA A 24 18.82 0.88 7.88
C ALA A 24 17.61 1.77 7.59
N LEU A 25 17.81 3.09 7.51
CA LEU A 25 16.75 4.04 7.14
C LEU A 25 16.20 3.77 5.74
N TYR A 26 17.05 3.47 4.76
CA TYR A 26 16.60 3.10 3.42
C TYR A 26 15.75 1.83 3.43
N CYS A 27 16.17 0.79 4.16
CA CYS A 27 15.40 -0.43 4.32
C CYS A 27 14.02 -0.14 4.92
N GLU A 28 13.94 0.69 5.96
CA GLU A 28 12.66 1.06 6.57
C GLU A 28 11.77 1.88 5.61
N PHE A 29 12.34 2.81 4.84
CA PHE A 29 11.58 3.52 3.82
C PHE A 29 11.02 2.57 2.76
N ILE A 30 11.84 1.62 2.28
CA ILE A 30 11.40 0.62 1.31
C ILE A 30 10.26 -0.21 1.92
N ASN A 31 10.44 -0.75 3.12
CA ASN A 31 9.42 -1.57 3.78
C ASN A 31 8.09 -0.82 3.95
N ARG A 32 8.13 0.38 4.52
CA ARG A 32 6.91 1.18 4.77
C ARG A 32 6.26 1.66 3.47
N VAL A 33 7.03 2.07 2.46
CA VAL A 33 6.47 2.55 1.19
C VAL A 33 5.81 1.41 0.41
N ASN A 34 6.41 0.23 0.39
CA ASN A 34 5.85 -0.92 -0.34
C ASN A 34 4.65 -1.53 0.39
N GLU A 35 4.63 -1.56 1.73
CA GLU A 35 3.46 -1.98 2.51
C GLU A 35 2.24 -1.08 2.26
N VAL A 36 2.47 0.25 2.26
CA VAL A 36 1.42 1.21 1.94
C VAL A 36 1.05 1.12 0.47
N GLY A 37 2.02 1.08 -0.44
CA GLY A 37 1.87 1.18 -1.89
C GLY A 37 1.76 2.64 -2.39
N VAL A 38 2.14 2.89 -3.64
CA VAL A 38 2.27 4.24 -4.21
C VAL A 38 1.33 4.42 -5.40
N ASP A 39 0.49 5.46 -5.33
CA ASP A 39 -0.33 5.90 -6.45
C ASP A 39 0.48 6.83 -7.36
N VAL A 40 0.74 6.35 -8.58
CA VAL A 40 1.54 7.05 -9.60
C VAL A 40 0.80 8.27 -10.14
N ASN A 41 -0.52 8.20 -10.32
CA ASN A 41 -1.32 9.32 -10.81
C ASN A 41 -1.35 10.45 -9.78
N ARG A 42 -1.49 10.11 -8.50
CA ARG A 42 -1.36 11.07 -7.40
C ARG A 42 0.05 11.67 -7.35
N ALA A 43 1.09 10.87 -7.56
CA ALA A 43 2.47 11.35 -7.65
C ALA A 43 2.67 12.34 -8.82
N MET A 44 2.04 12.11 -9.97
CA MET A 44 2.08 13.07 -11.07
C MET A 44 1.44 14.42 -10.70
N ALA A 45 0.27 14.39 -10.06
CA ALA A 45 -0.48 15.57 -9.66
C ALA A 45 0.17 16.34 -8.50
N HIS A 46 0.80 15.63 -7.55
CA HIS A 46 1.30 16.21 -6.30
C HIS A 46 2.82 16.03 -6.14
N PRO A 47 3.63 17.09 -6.36
CA PRO A 47 5.10 17.02 -6.29
C PRO A 47 5.67 16.43 -5.00
N TYR A 48 5.05 16.71 -3.85
CA TYR A 48 5.51 16.21 -2.55
C TYR A 48 5.41 14.68 -2.38
N THR A 49 4.61 13.99 -3.21
CA THR A 49 4.49 12.53 -3.18
C THR A 49 5.40 11.82 -4.18
N GLN A 50 6.05 12.55 -5.09
CA GLN A 50 6.92 11.98 -6.13
C GLN A 50 8.15 11.27 -5.56
N SER A 51 8.68 11.80 -4.45
CA SER A 51 9.86 11.23 -3.79
C SER A 51 9.61 9.82 -3.24
N LEU A 52 8.36 9.37 -3.10
CA LEU A 52 8.04 8.01 -2.65
C LEU A 52 8.39 6.96 -3.70
N LEU A 53 8.30 7.28 -4.99
CA LEU A 53 8.53 6.32 -6.08
C LEU A 53 9.94 5.74 -6.10
N GLN A 54 10.92 6.44 -5.55
CA GLN A 54 12.29 5.94 -5.50
C GLN A 54 12.46 4.75 -4.53
N TYR A 55 11.52 4.56 -3.60
CA TYR A 55 11.56 3.51 -2.58
C TYR A 55 10.68 2.30 -2.93
N VAL A 56 9.97 2.35 -4.06
CA VAL A 56 9.23 1.19 -4.57
C VAL A 56 10.21 0.12 -5.04
N CYS A 57 9.94 -1.14 -4.72
CA CYS A 57 10.78 -2.27 -5.13
C CYS A 57 11.06 -2.27 -6.64
N GLY A 58 12.30 -2.52 -7.03
CA GLY A 58 12.74 -2.49 -8.44
C GLY A 58 12.95 -1.08 -9.03
N LEU A 59 12.39 -0.05 -8.41
CA LEU A 59 12.64 1.35 -8.72
C LEU A 59 13.82 1.90 -7.91
N GLY A 60 14.18 3.13 -8.24
CA GLY A 60 15.23 3.90 -7.60
C GLY A 60 15.12 5.34 -8.06
N PRO A 61 15.96 6.26 -7.59
CA PRO A 61 15.81 7.70 -7.87
C PRO A 61 15.80 8.00 -9.38
N ARG A 62 16.63 7.29 -10.16
CA ARG A 62 16.66 7.41 -11.63
C ARG A 62 15.39 6.88 -12.30
N LYS A 63 14.97 5.65 -11.97
CA LYS A 63 13.82 4.98 -12.61
C LYS A 63 12.49 5.63 -12.22
N GLY A 64 12.31 5.97 -10.94
CA GLY A 64 11.09 6.65 -10.46
C GLY A 64 10.91 8.02 -11.10
N SER A 65 11.98 8.82 -11.20
CA SER A 65 11.95 10.11 -11.90
C SER A 65 11.67 9.95 -13.40
N HIS A 66 12.25 8.91 -14.02
CA HIS A 66 12.03 8.62 -15.44
C HIS A 66 10.58 8.24 -15.75
N LEU A 67 9.97 7.39 -14.92
CA LEU A 67 8.57 6.99 -15.02
C LEU A 67 7.65 8.22 -15.02
N LEU A 68 7.80 9.09 -14.02
CA LEU A 68 7.02 10.33 -13.94
C LEU A 68 7.23 11.25 -15.14
N ARG A 69 8.47 11.33 -15.64
CA ARG A 69 8.79 12.15 -16.81
C ARG A 69 8.06 11.65 -18.06
N ILE A 70 8.06 10.34 -18.33
CA ILE A 70 7.36 9.76 -19.49
C ILE A 70 5.86 10.08 -19.42
N LEU A 71 5.24 9.79 -18.27
CA LEU A 71 3.80 10.00 -18.12
C LEU A 71 3.40 11.48 -18.25
N LYS A 72 4.21 12.39 -17.72
CA LYS A 72 4.00 13.84 -17.88
C LYS A 72 4.21 14.32 -19.31
N GLN A 73 5.21 13.79 -20.02
CA GLN A 73 5.49 14.16 -21.41
C GLN A 73 4.37 13.74 -22.36
N ASN A 74 3.76 12.57 -22.12
CA ASN A 74 2.66 12.05 -22.93
C ASN A 74 1.29 12.61 -22.50
N ASN A 75 1.24 13.36 -21.39
CA ASN A 75 0.00 13.83 -20.76
C ASN A 75 -1.02 12.70 -20.54
N THR A 76 -0.52 11.52 -20.16
CA THR A 76 -1.32 10.30 -20.01
C THR A 76 -1.34 9.87 -18.56
N ARG A 77 -2.52 9.53 -18.05
CA ARG A 77 -2.66 8.89 -16.73
C ARG A 77 -2.43 7.40 -16.88
N LEU A 78 -1.88 6.78 -15.84
CA LEU A 78 -1.71 5.33 -15.80
C LEU A 78 -3.07 4.69 -15.50
N GLU A 79 -3.52 3.81 -16.41
CA GLU A 79 -4.86 3.19 -16.36
C GLU A 79 -4.81 1.71 -16.04
N ASN A 80 -3.73 1.02 -16.44
CA ASN A 80 -3.49 -0.37 -16.07
C ASN A 80 -1.98 -0.61 -15.82
N ARG A 81 -1.65 -1.74 -15.18
CA ARG A 81 -0.24 -2.08 -14.90
C ARG A 81 0.52 -2.47 -16.17
N THR A 82 -0.15 -3.03 -17.17
CA THR A 82 0.46 -3.40 -18.47
C THR A 82 1.10 -2.20 -19.18
N GLN A 83 0.51 -1.01 -19.02
CA GLN A 83 1.04 0.26 -19.52
C GLN A 83 2.43 0.62 -18.98
N LEU A 84 2.84 0.10 -17.82
CA LEU A 84 4.20 0.27 -17.31
C LEU A 84 5.23 -0.36 -18.26
N VAL A 85 4.89 -1.48 -18.89
CA VAL A 85 5.76 -2.16 -19.85
C VAL A 85 5.62 -1.51 -21.23
N THR A 86 4.39 -1.31 -21.71
CA THR A 86 4.13 -0.88 -23.09
C THR A 86 4.41 0.61 -23.32
N MET A 87 3.99 1.49 -22.40
CA MET A 87 4.13 2.95 -22.53
C MET A 87 5.35 3.50 -21.79
N CYS A 88 5.65 2.97 -20.61
CA CYS A 88 6.77 3.45 -19.79
C CYS A 88 8.09 2.69 -20.05
N HIS A 89 8.08 1.73 -20.98
CA HIS A 89 9.24 0.94 -21.41
C HIS A 89 9.99 0.29 -20.23
N MET A 90 9.24 -0.16 -19.22
CA MET A 90 9.81 -0.83 -18.07
C MET A 90 10.25 -2.26 -18.45
N GLY A 91 11.50 -2.61 -18.13
CA GLY A 91 11.99 -3.96 -18.36
C GLY A 91 11.27 -5.00 -17.49
N PRO A 92 11.17 -6.27 -17.94
CA PRO A 92 10.32 -7.30 -17.32
C PRO A 92 10.67 -7.56 -15.85
N LYS A 93 11.97 -7.62 -15.50
CA LYS A 93 12.40 -7.79 -14.10
C LYS A 93 12.00 -6.63 -13.20
N VAL A 94 11.98 -5.41 -13.74
CA VAL A 94 11.61 -4.22 -12.98
C VAL A 94 10.11 -4.20 -12.77
N PHE A 95 9.34 -4.58 -13.79
CA PHE A 95 7.90 -4.70 -13.72
C PHE A 95 7.47 -5.72 -12.65
N ILE A 96 8.01 -6.94 -12.68
CA ILE A 96 7.73 -7.99 -11.67
C ILE A 96 8.05 -7.49 -10.26
N ASN A 97 9.13 -6.72 -10.09
CA ASN A 97 9.50 -6.23 -8.76
C ASN A 97 8.58 -5.11 -8.23
N CYS A 98 7.92 -4.33 -9.10
CA CYS A 98 7.21 -3.13 -8.70
C CYS A 98 5.69 -3.21 -8.82
N ALA A 99 5.16 -4.11 -9.65
CA ALA A 99 3.77 -4.07 -10.09
C ALA A 99 2.77 -4.12 -8.92
N GLY A 100 2.97 -5.01 -7.95
CA GLY A 100 2.09 -5.14 -6.78
C GLY A 100 2.07 -3.93 -5.83
N PHE A 101 3.10 -3.08 -5.91
CA PHE A 101 3.25 -1.90 -5.05
C PHE A 101 2.75 -0.61 -5.72
N ILE A 102 2.47 -0.66 -7.02
CA ILE A 102 1.90 0.47 -7.78
C ILE A 102 0.38 0.39 -7.68
N LYS A 103 -0.19 1.43 -7.06
CA LYS A 103 -1.63 1.62 -6.93
C LYS A 103 -2.18 2.30 -8.16
N ILE A 104 -3.28 1.77 -8.68
CA ILE A 104 -4.10 2.42 -9.69
C ILE A 104 -5.51 2.50 -9.13
N ASP A 105 -6.04 3.70 -8.99
CA ASP A 105 -7.43 3.90 -8.56
C ASP A 105 -8.37 3.59 -9.73
N THR A 106 -8.74 2.31 -9.87
CA THR A 106 -9.64 1.83 -10.91
C THR A 106 -11.05 2.41 -10.80
N ALA A 107 -11.49 2.78 -9.60
CA ALA A 107 -12.79 3.44 -9.41
C ALA A 107 -12.80 4.84 -10.05
N SER A 108 -11.71 5.60 -9.91
CA SER A 108 -11.58 6.93 -10.55
C SER A 108 -11.43 6.89 -12.08
N LEU A 109 -11.15 5.72 -12.65
CA LEU A 109 -10.99 5.53 -14.09
C LEU A 109 -12.32 5.19 -14.75
N GLY A 110 -13.19 4.41 -14.08
CA GLY A 110 -14.54 4.08 -14.54
C GLY A 110 -15.49 5.28 -14.64
N ASP A 111 -15.19 6.38 -13.95
CA ASP A 111 -16.00 7.62 -13.98
C ASP A 111 -15.69 8.54 -15.19
N ARG A 112 -14.76 8.15 -16.08
CA ARG A 112 -14.63 8.82 -17.37
C ARG A 112 -15.74 8.35 -18.32
N SER A 113 -16.83 9.09 -18.29
CA SER A 113 -17.80 9.22 -19.38
C SER A 113 -18.44 7.94 -19.89
N VAL A 114 -19.29 7.31 -19.08
CA VAL A 114 -20.46 6.62 -19.64
C VAL A 114 -21.65 6.69 -18.70
N SER A 115 -22.24 7.88 -18.62
CA SER A 115 -23.67 7.99 -18.43
C SER A 115 -24.33 7.42 -19.69
N GLU A 116 -24.71 6.14 -19.66
CA GLU A 116 -25.85 5.54 -20.37
C GLU A 116 -25.61 4.03 -20.56
N HIS A 117 -26.69 3.26 -20.39
CA HIS A 117 -26.74 1.79 -20.41
C HIS A 117 -26.11 1.11 -21.66
N TRP A 118 -25.79 1.84 -22.73
CA TRP A 118 -25.13 1.29 -23.92
C TRP A 118 -23.60 1.15 -23.78
N ALA A 119 -23.02 1.70 -22.72
CA ALA A 119 -21.60 1.59 -22.40
C ALA A 119 -21.10 0.15 -22.22
N TRP A 120 -21.92 -0.67 -21.54
CA TRP A 120 -21.52 -2.02 -21.13
C TRP A 120 -21.30 -2.93 -22.34
N SER A 121 -22.06 -2.72 -23.44
CA SER A 121 -21.82 -3.41 -24.71
C SER A 121 -20.68 -2.80 -25.54
N PHE A 122 -20.35 -1.52 -25.36
CA PHE A 122 -19.27 -0.86 -26.11
C PHE A 122 -17.88 -1.12 -25.50
N ILE A 123 -17.77 -1.17 -24.17
CA ILE A 123 -16.53 -1.51 -23.44
C ILE A 123 -16.08 -2.95 -23.73
N GLN A 124 -17.01 -3.85 -24.08
CA GLN A 124 -16.69 -5.22 -24.48
C GLN A 124 -15.89 -5.30 -25.79
N TYR A 125 -15.90 -4.24 -26.61
CA TYR A 125 -15.30 -4.23 -27.97
C TYR A 125 -14.01 -3.41 -28.09
N THR A 126 -13.72 -2.55 -27.11
CA THR A 126 -12.45 -1.82 -27.05
C THR A 126 -11.47 -2.59 -26.16
N ASP A 127 -10.24 -2.79 -26.63
CA ASP A 127 -9.08 -3.43 -25.98
C ASP A 127 -8.61 -2.73 -24.66
N SER A 128 -9.50 -1.97 -24.02
CA SER A 128 -9.30 -1.25 -22.76
C SER A 128 -10.16 -1.88 -21.67
N TYR A 129 -10.00 -3.19 -21.48
CA TYR A 129 -10.53 -3.87 -20.31
C TYR A 129 -9.83 -3.31 -19.06
N ILE A 130 -10.57 -2.65 -18.16
CA ILE A 130 -10.04 -2.17 -16.88
C ILE A 130 -9.87 -3.40 -15.99
N GLU A 131 -8.63 -3.78 -15.72
CA GLU A 131 -8.35 -4.88 -14.80
C GLU A 131 -8.63 -4.44 -13.36
N VAL A 132 -9.71 -4.97 -12.79
CA VAL A 132 -10.21 -4.56 -11.46
C VAL A 132 -9.16 -4.85 -10.37
N LEU A 133 -8.34 -5.88 -10.58
CA LEU A 133 -7.24 -6.26 -9.67
C LEU A 133 -6.10 -5.24 -9.62
N ASP A 134 -5.93 -4.36 -10.63
CA ASP A 134 -4.93 -3.30 -10.59
C ASP A 134 -5.21 -2.29 -9.45
N GLY A 135 -6.45 -2.26 -8.96
CA GLY A 135 -6.86 -1.54 -7.77
C GLY A 135 -6.61 -2.29 -6.45
N SER A 136 -5.83 -3.36 -6.43
CA SER A 136 -5.50 -4.17 -5.24
C SER A 136 -3.99 -4.46 -5.14
N ARG A 137 -3.51 -5.01 -4.02
CA ARG A 137 -2.11 -5.49 -3.89
C ARG A 137 -1.84 -6.81 -4.60
N VAL A 138 -2.86 -7.47 -5.16
CA VAL A 138 -2.69 -8.72 -5.90
C VAL A 138 -1.69 -8.47 -7.02
N HIS A 139 -0.70 -9.35 -7.18
CA HIS A 139 0.34 -9.20 -8.18
C HIS A 139 -0.16 -9.72 -9.55
N PRO A 140 0.20 -9.11 -10.70
CA PRO A 140 -0.24 -9.60 -12.02
C PRO A 140 0.06 -11.08 -12.30
N GLU A 141 1.13 -11.63 -11.69
CA GLU A 141 1.46 -13.06 -11.81
C GLU A 141 0.43 -13.99 -11.15
N THR A 142 -0.38 -13.48 -10.22
CA THR A 142 -1.36 -14.25 -9.44
C THR A 142 -2.80 -13.90 -9.79
N TYR A 143 -3.04 -13.09 -10.83
CA TYR A 143 -4.39 -12.71 -11.27
C TYR A 143 -5.24 -13.91 -11.66
N GLU A 144 -4.65 -14.90 -12.30
CA GLU A 144 -5.35 -16.14 -12.66
C GLU A 144 -5.83 -16.91 -11.43
N TRP A 145 -5.08 -16.90 -10.33
CA TRP A 145 -5.49 -17.55 -9.09
C TRP A 145 -6.62 -16.78 -8.42
N ALA A 146 -6.56 -15.46 -8.39
CA ALA A 146 -7.67 -14.64 -7.87
C ALA A 146 -8.98 -14.89 -8.64
N ARG A 147 -8.89 -15.03 -9.98
CA ARG A 147 -10.05 -15.38 -10.82
C ARG A 147 -10.59 -16.79 -10.54
N LYS A 148 -9.73 -17.79 -10.41
CA LYS A 148 -10.14 -19.16 -10.04
C LYS A 148 -10.79 -19.21 -8.65
N MET A 149 -10.19 -18.54 -7.67
CA MET A 149 -10.76 -18.41 -6.32
C MET A 149 -12.15 -17.80 -6.36
N ALA A 150 -12.39 -16.80 -7.23
CA ALA A 150 -13.70 -16.19 -7.37
C ALA A 150 -14.72 -17.14 -7.99
N VAL A 151 -14.35 -17.88 -9.04
CA VAL A 151 -15.23 -18.89 -9.67
C VAL A 151 -15.60 -19.99 -8.68
N ASP A 152 -14.62 -20.54 -7.96
CA ASP A 152 -14.84 -21.63 -7.01
C ASP A 152 -15.72 -21.20 -5.84
N ALA A 153 -15.53 -19.97 -5.33
CA ALA A 153 -16.34 -19.44 -4.23
C ALA A 153 -17.80 -19.14 -4.61
N LEU A 154 -18.11 -19.04 -5.91
CA LEU A 154 -19.47 -18.80 -6.39
C LEU A 154 -20.22 -20.09 -6.72
N GLU A 155 -19.55 -21.25 -6.68
CA GLU A 155 -20.12 -22.55 -7.02
C GLU A 155 -20.95 -22.50 -8.32
N TYR A 156 -20.44 -21.84 -9.37
CA TYR A 156 -21.16 -21.84 -10.66
C TYR A 156 -21.39 -23.28 -11.11
N ASP A 157 -22.66 -23.60 -11.38
CA ASP A 157 -23.06 -24.92 -11.85
C ASP A 157 -22.25 -25.26 -13.13
N GLU A 158 -21.52 -26.38 -13.14
CA GLU A 158 -20.62 -26.78 -14.25
C GLU A 158 -21.34 -26.87 -15.61
N SER A 159 -22.68 -26.86 -15.59
CA SER A 159 -23.58 -26.83 -16.74
C SER A 159 -23.77 -25.45 -17.38
N ALA A 160 -23.32 -24.37 -16.72
CA ALA A 160 -23.34 -23.02 -17.27
C ALA A 160 -22.08 -22.79 -18.12
N GLU A 161 -22.24 -22.85 -19.45
CA GLU A 161 -21.20 -22.47 -20.43
C GLU A 161 -20.74 -20.98 -20.32
N ASP A 162 -21.28 -20.23 -19.35
CA ASP A 162 -21.15 -18.78 -19.16
C ASP A 162 -20.31 -18.36 -17.92
N ALA A 163 -19.54 -19.26 -17.30
CA ALA A 163 -18.68 -18.90 -16.16
C ALA A 163 -17.51 -17.99 -16.60
N ASN A 164 -17.80 -16.71 -16.81
CA ASN A 164 -16.82 -15.68 -17.13
C ASN A 164 -16.00 -15.35 -15.87
N PRO A 165 -14.70 -15.67 -15.82
CA PRO A 165 -13.89 -15.44 -14.61
C PRO A 165 -13.77 -13.95 -14.23
N ALA A 166 -13.97 -13.05 -15.19
CA ALA A 166 -14.05 -11.61 -14.95
C ALA A 166 -15.34 -11.23 -14.19
N GLY A 167 -16.50 -11.75 -14.62
CA GLY A 167 -17.79 -11.50 -13.97
C GLY A 167 -17.85 -12.10 -12.56
N ALA A 168 -17.28 -13.29 -12.39
CA ALA A 168 -17.11 -13.93 -11.09
C ALA A 168 -16.36 -13.02 -10.10
N LEU A 169 -15.29 -12.39 -10.57
CA LEU A 169 -14.49 -11.51 -9.74
C LEU A 169 -15.25 -10.23 -9.36
N GLU A 170 -16.02 -9.65 -10.28
CA GLU A 170 -16.88 -8.50 -10.00
C GLU A 170 -17.94 -8.83 -8.94
N GLU A 171 -18.62 -9.98 -9.05
CA GLU A 171 -19.62 -10.44 -8.08
C GLU A 171 -19.00 -10.65 -6.68
N ILE A 172 -17.79 -11.20 -6.60
CA ILE A 172 -17.06 -11.37 -5.35
C ILE A 172 -16.65 -10.03 -4.74
N LEU A 173 -16.28 -9.03 -5.54
CA LEU A 173 -15.95 -7.70 -5.04
C LEU A 173 -17.19 -6.97 -4.47
N GLU A 174 -18.38 -7.27 -4.97
CA GLU A 174 -19.65 -6.81 -4.40
C GLU A 174 -20.02 -7.58 -3.12
N ASN A 175 -19.75 -8.89 -3.09
CA ASN A 175 -20.13 -9.79 -1.99
C ASN A 175 -18.91 -10.59 -1.45
N PRO A 176 -17.95 -9.92 -0.77
CA PRO A 176 -16.70 -10.55 -0.34
C PRO A 176 -16.89 -11.64 0.73
N GLU A 177 -18.04 -11.67 1.39
CA GLU A 177 -18.39 -12.67 2.40
C GLU A 177 -18.36 -14.10 1.84
N ARG A 178 -18.63 -14.30 0.54
CA ARG A 178 -18.61 -15.61 -0.11
C ARG A 178 -17.22 -16.27 -0.10
N LEU A 179 -16.15 -15.48 0.02
CA LEU A 179 -14.79 -16.03 0.13
C LEU A 179 -14.47 -16.65 1.50
N LYS A 180 -15.34 -16.49 2.51
CA LYS A 180 -15.10 -17.02 3.86
C LYS A 180 -15.27 -18.53 3.93
N ASP A 181 -16.16 -19.07 3.11
CA ASP A 181 -16.50 -20.50 3.09
C ASP A 181 -15.52 -21.31 2.23
N LEU A 182 -14.65 -20.64 1.46
CA LEU A 182 -13.64 -21.27 0.63
C LEU A 182 -12.48 -21.84 1.47
N ASP A 183 -12.24 -23.15 1.32
CA ASP A 183 -11.08 -23.84 1.91
C ASP A 183 -9.80 -23.55 1.11
N LEU A 184 -9.05 -22.55 1.57
CA LEU A 184 -7.79 -22.14 0.93
C LEU A 184 -6.66 -23.15 1.11
N ASP A 185 -6.71 -23.98 2.15
CA ASP A 185 -5.65 -24.95 2.42
C ASP A 185 -5.77 -26.10 1.41
N ALA A 186 -6.98 -26.59 1.16
CA ALA A 186 -7.24 -27.56 0.10
C ALA A 186 -6.87 -27.02 -1.31
N PHE A 187 -7.21 -25.76 -1.59
CA PHE A 187 -6.83 -25.12 -2.85
C PHE A 187 -5.30 -24.97 -3.00
N ALA A 188 -4.59 -24.66 -1.91
CA ALA A 188 -3.13 -24.58 -1.90
C ALA A 188 -2.47 -25.93 -2.16
N GLU A 189 -2.99 -27.01 -1.55
CA GLU A 189 -2.52 -28.39 -1.79
C GLU A 189 -2.68 -28.80 -3.26
N GLU A 190 -3.79 -28.42 -3.91
CA GLU A 190 -4.02 -28.69 -5.32
C GLU A 190 -3.03 -27.94 -6.23
N LEU A 191 -2.75 -26.66 -5.93
CA LEU A 191 -1.73 -25.88 -6.65
C LEU A 191 -0.33 -26.46 -6.47
N GLU A 192 -0.01 -26.96 -5.27
CA GLU A 192 1.28 -27.61 -5.01
C GLU A 192 1.41 -28.92 -5.80
N ARG A 193 0.35 -29.71 -5.87
CA ARG A 193 0.28 -30.95 -6.68
C ARG A 193 0.47 -30.68 -8.18
N GLN A 194 -0.04 -29.56 -8.69
CA GLN A 194 0.16 -29.12 -10.08
C GLN A 194 1.57 -28.57 -10.36
N GLY A 195 2.41 -28.42 -9.34
CA GLY A 195 3.80 -28.00 -9.48
C GLY A 195 4.03 -26.48 -9.36
N TYR A 196 3.03 -25.71 -8.93
CA TYR A 196 3.20 -24.27 -8.66
C TYR A 196 3.88 -23.97 -7.31
N GLY A 197 4.10 -25.01 -6.50
CA GLY A 197 4.69 -24.93 -5.15
C GLY A 197 3.72 -24.38 -4.12
N ASN A 198 4.18 -24.26 -2.87
CA ASN A 198 3.34 -23.78 -1.78
C ASN A 198 2.96 -22.29 -1.99
N LYS A 199 1.67 -22.03 -2.14
CA LYS A 199 1.07 -20.69 -2.34
C LYS A 199 0.03 -20.32 -1.30
N GLY A 200 -0.03 -21.04 -0.17
CA GLY A 200 -1.04 -20.82 0.87
C GLY A 200 -1.11 -19.37 1.33
N ILE A 201 0.01 -18.81 1.79
CA ILE A 201 0.10 -17.41 2.26
C ILE A 201 -0.41 -16.43 1.19
N THR A 202 0.01 -16.64 -0.07
CA THR A 202 -0.40 -15.79 -1.19
C THR A 202 -1.91 -15.84 -1.44
N LEU A 203 -2.56 -17.00 -1.28
CA LEU A 203 -4.02 -17.12 -1.41
C LEU A 203 -4.75 -16.40 -0.26
N TYR A 204 -4.23 -16.50 0.97
CA TYR A 204 -4.75 -15.75 2.12
C TYR A 204 -4.64 -14.23 1.90
N ASP A 205 -3.51 -13.76 1.36
CA ASP A 205 -3.29 -12.35 1.02
C ASP A 205 -4.25 -11.89 -0.11
N ILE A 206 -4.45 -12.73 -1.14
CA ILE A 206 -5.43 -12.46 -2.21
C ILE A 206 -6.83 -12.32 -1.62
N ARG A 207 -7.27 -13.27 -0.78
CA ARG A 207 -8.58 -13.21 -0.12
C ARG A 207 -8.75 -11.92 0.68
N ALA A 208 -7.72 -11.51 1.44
CA ALA A 208 -7.75 -10.29 2.22
C ALA A 208 -7.88 -9.03 1.34
N GLU A 209 -7.18 -8.99 0.21
CA GLU A 209 -7.25 -7.88 -0.75
C GLU A 209 -8.58 -7.83 -1.51
N LEU A 210 -9.15 -8.98 -1.90
CA LEU A 210 -10.49 -9.03 -2.51
C LEU A 210 -11.56 -8.57 -1.51
N SER A 211 -11.38 -8.86 -0.22
CA SER A 211 -12.31 -8.40 0.82
C SER A 211 -12.20 -6.89 1.08
N CYS A 212 -10.99 -6.33 1.05
CA CYS A 212 -10.77 -4.91 1.29
C CYS A 212 -9.52 -4.42 0.55
N ARG A 213 -9.74 -3.93 -0.68
CA ARG A 213 -8.68 -3.49 -1.60
C ARG A 213 -7.79 -2.42 -0.97
N TYR A 214 -6.48 -2.64 -1.01
CA TYR A 214 -5.47 -1.70 -0.52
C TYR A 214 -5.70 -1.18 0.90
N LYS A 215 -6.30 -2.00 1.78
CA LYS A 215 -6.47 -1.67 3.20
C LYS A 215 -5.18 -1.13 3.81
N ASP A 216 -5.27 -0.02 4.54
CA ASP A 216 -4.13 0.53 5.24
C ASP A 216 -3.77 -0.38 6.42
N LEU A 217 -2.56 -0.95 6.38
CA LEU A 217 -2.06 -1.87 7.40
C LEU A 217 -1.31 -1.16 8.52
N ARG A 218 -1.12 0.16 8.40
CA ARG A 218 -0.43 0.95 9.42
C ARG A 218 -1.24 1.03 10.70
N SER A 219 -0.53 1.18 11.82
CA SER A 219 -1.18 1.55 13.07
C SER A 219 -1.91 2.89 12.92
N THR A 220 -3.10 2.97 13.48
CA THR A 220 -3.87 4.21 13.50
C THR A 220 -3.07 5.29 14.20
N TYR A 221 -3.08 6.49 13.63
CA TYR A 221 -2.39 7.63 14.24
C TYR A 221 -2.89 7.86 15.66
N ARG A 222 -1.96 7.92 16.62
CA ARG A 222 -2.22 8.32 17.99
C ARG A 222 -1.55 9.67 18.24
N GLY A 223 -2.32 10.64 18.73
CA GLY A 223 -1.74 11.88 19.24
C GLY A 223 -0.85 11.64 20.46
N PRO A 224 0.03 12.60 20.80
CA PRO A 224 0.85 12.50 21.99
C PRO A 224 -0.05 12.50 23.23
N ASN A 225 0.26 11.64 24.20
CA ASN A 225 -0.40 11.59 25.50
C ASN A 225 0.08 12.74 26.41
N THR A 226 -0.54 12.93 27.57
CA THR A 226 -0.21 14.03 28.48
C THR A 226 1.27 14.04 28.92
N GLU A 227 1.87 12.88 29.11
CA GLU A 227 3.28 12.74 29.50
C GLU A 227 4.22 13.08 28.33
N GLU A 228 3.92 12.59 27.13
CA GLU A 228 4.64 12.93 25.89
C GLU A 228 4.55 14.44 25.61
N ILE A 229 3.39 15.06 25.86
CA ILE A 229 3.20 16.52 25.76
C ILE A 229 4.05 17.24 26.81
N PHE A 230 4.04 16.78 28.06
CA PHE A 230 4.86 17.34 29.13
C PHE A 230 6.33 17.32 28.74
N ASN A 231 6.87 16.15 28.36
CA ASN A 231 8.26 15.96 27.94
C ASN A 231 8.60 16.84 26.72
N LEU A 232 7.68 16.97 25.76
CA LEU A 232 7.88 17.80 24.58
C LEU A 232 8.01 19.30 24.93
N LEU A 233 7.20 19.78 25.88
CA LEU A 233 7.14 21.17 26.32
C LEU A 233 8.27 21.56 27.27
N THR A 234 8.60 20.68 28.23
CA THR A 234 9.61 20.95 29.26
C THR A 234 11.02 20.56 28.81
N LYS A 235 11.13 19.69 27.79
CA LYS A 235 12.38 19.01 27.40
C LYS A 235 12.96 18.10 28.48
N GLU A 236 12.16 17.79 29.50
CA GLU A 236 12.49 16.78 30.50
C GLU A 236 12.16 15.38 29.97
N THR A 237 12.89 14.38 30.44
CA THR A 237 12.64 12.96 30.14
C THR A 237 12.29 12.21 31.42
N PRO A 238 11.72 10.99 31.34
CA PRO A 238 11.46 10.18 32.53
C PRO A 238 12.72 9.89 33.37
N GLU A 239 13.91 10.02 32.79
CA GLU A 239 15.18 9.90 33.51
C GLU A 239 15.55 11.16 34.30
N THR A 240 15.10 12.35 33.87
CA THR A 240 15.43 13.63 34.52
C THR A 240 14.33 14.11 35.47
N PHE A 241 13.06 13.85 35.14
CA PHE A 241 11.90 14.27 35.93
C PHE A 241 10.88 13.14 36.06
N TYR A 242 10.91 12.45 37.20
CA TYR A 242 9.99 11.36 37.56
C TYR A 242 9.39 11.58 38.96
N ILE A 243 8.61 10.63 39.46
CA ILE A 243 8.03 10.70 40.81
C ILE A 243 9.07 10.27 41.86
N GLY A 244 9.35 11.12 42.83
CA GLY A 244 10.31 10.85 43.92
C GLY A 244 11.68 11.57 43.91
N PRO A 245 12.14 12.31 42.88
CA PRO A 245 13.38 13.06 42.95
C PRO A 245 13.19 14.40 43.71
N TYR A 246 14.29 14.91 44.25
CA TYR A 246 14.35 16.25 44.82
C TYR A 246 14.58 17.27 43.71
N CYS A 247 13.64 18.19 43.52
CA CYS A 247 13.74 19.28 42.56
C CYS A 247 13.82 20.64 43.27
N SER A 248 14.70 21.51 42.79
CA SER A 248 14.82 22.88 43.28
C SER A 248 13.77 23.76 42.60
N PHE A 249 12.90 24.41 43.39
CA PHE A 249 11.88 25.33 42.87
C PHE A 249 12.12 26.75 43.37
N SER A 250 11.84 27.74 42.51
CA SER A 250 11.82 29.15 42.87
C SER A 250 10.39 29.61 43.12
N THR A 251 10.11 30.10 44.33
CA THR A 251 8.78 30.57 44.71
C THR A 251 8.42 31.84 43.94
N ARG A 252 7.39 31.76 43.08
CA ARG A 252 6.90 32.92 42.30
C ARG A 252 5.71 33.64 42.92
N ALA A 253 4.87 32.93 43.67
CA ALA A 253 3.69 33.50 44.30
C ALA A 253 3.48 32.89 45.68
N LEU A 254 3.12 33.74 46.65
CA LEU A 254 2.74 33.36 48.01
C LEU A 254 1.27 33.73 48.19
N LEU A 255 0.41 32.72 48.29
CA LEU A 255 -1.01 32.92 48.58
C LEU A 255 -1.19 32.99 50.09
N ILE A 256 -1.44 34.20 50.61
CA ILE A 256 -1.78 34.41 52.02
C ILE A 256 -3.30 34.29 52.14
N SER A 257 -3.76 33.16 52.66
CA SER A 257 -5.16 32.99 53.08
C SER A 257 -5.37 33.72 54.40
N LEU A 258 -6.06 34.86 54.36
CA LEU A 258 -6.57 35.51 55.57
C LEU A 258 -7.84 34.76 56.00
N SER A 259 -7.74 33.88 56.99
CA SER A 259 -8.93 33.38 57.68
C SER A 259 -9.59 34.56 58.40
N LYS A 260 -10.83 34.88 58.03
CA LYS A 260 -11.67 35.82 58.78
C LYS A 260 -12.01 35.29 60.17
#